data_AF-A0A1X1AY05-F1
#
_entry.id   AF-A0A1X1AY05-F1
#
_cell.length_a   1.000
_cell.length_b   1.000
_cell.length_c   1.000
_cell.angle_alpha   90.00
_cell.angle_beta   90.00
_cell.angle_gamma   90.00
#
_symmetry.space_group_name_H-M   'P 1'
#
loop_
_entity.id
_entity.type
_entity.pdbx_description
1 polymer ?
#
loop_
_entity_poly.entity_id
_entity_poly.type
_entity_poly.pdbx_seq_one_letter_code
_entity_poly.pdbx_strand_id
1 'polypeptide(L)'
;MPLDVDQLLPNGSYPEPMRTPSWVELVGRNIAASALSVSGSLRVSGKNRQDGPFDEQFEFWHGGGGQWRIERDGEVVYLASADGTVTVLVDGEMRRQASGRIRMAWVGSMFSPLDLLGEDSLLRKMSTRTRVTREAEAVEKDGRAAWSTELVTPKGDDTIELAFDDGTGILVLLRSPNGGLLQVTNLAVHDQIESERFTWDGPIADADPDRNDPRAQAANRIEILSALVTALERPQDLLSAVAGTADNQQARTAVVDLLGVSDTGADAVLSMQVRRFGSAEVDKIRREVAELRQQTEHPSVDQ
;
A
#
# COMPACT_ATOMS: atom_id res chain seq x y z
N MET A 1 -12.74 72.44 -21.35
CA MET A 1 -12.27 71.58 -20.25
C MET A 1 -12.97 70.24 -20.38
N PRO A 2 -12.27 69.14 -20.66
CA PRO A 2 -12.89 67.82 -20.62
C PRO A 2 -12.87 67.28 -19.19
N LEU A 3 -13.93 66.55 -18.85
CA LEU A 3 -14.13 65.87 -17.57
C LEU A 3 -13.22 64.64 -17.50
N ASP A 4 -12.62 64.45 -16.31
CA ASP A 4 -11.73 63.35 -15.97
C ASP A 4 -12.54 62.04 -15.81
N VAL A 5 -12.19 61.01 -16.58
CA VAL A 5 -12.86 59.71 -16.60
C VAL A 5 -12.11 58.75 -15.67
N ASP A 6 -11.97 59.12 -14.40
CA ASP A 6 -11.24 58.30 -13.42
C ASP A 6 -11.94 58.20 -12.06
N GLN A 7 -13.25 58.44 -12.02
CA GLN A 7 -14.07 58.15 -10.84
C GLN A 7 -15.35 57.42 -11.23
N LEU A 8 -15.26 56.09 -11.39
CA LEU A 8 -16.33 55.13 -11.10
C LEU A 8 -15.88 53.71 -11.48
N LEU A 9 -15.10 53.06 -10.63
CA LEU A 9 -15.20 51.60 -10.46
C LEU A 9 -15.11 51.27 -8.97
N PRO A 10 -16.09 50.53 -8.41
CA PRO A 10 -16.02 50.05 -7.03
C PRO A 10 -14.88 49.04 -6.92
N ASN A 11 -14.17 49.07 -5.79
CA ASN A 11 -13.12 48.14 -5.41
C ASN A 11 -13.53 46.69 -5.67
N GLY A 12 -13.18 46.17 -6.85
CA GLY A 12 -13.17 44.75 -7.13
C GLY A 12 -12.03 44.16 -6.30
N SER A 13 -12.37 43.29 -5.37
CA SER A 13 -11.41 42.39 -4.74
C SER A 13 -10.70 41.62 -5.84
N TYR A 14 -9.50 42.05 -6.21
CA TYR A 14 -8.57 41.19 -6.92
C TYR A 14 -8.35 39.97 -6.01
N PRO A 15 -8.52 38.73 -6.49
CA PRO A 15 -8.12 37.57 -5.70
C PRO A 15 -6.65 37.75 -5.34
N GLU A 16 -6.32 37.65 -4.06
CA GLU A 16 -4.91 37.65 -3.62
C GLU A 16 -4.14 36.65 -4.49
N PRO A 17 -2.92 36.99 -4.94
CA PRO A 17 -2.09 36.02 -5.64
C PRO A 17 -1.92 34.81 -4.73
N MET A 18 -2.45 33.66 -5.16
CA MET A 18 -2.39 32.42 -4.39
C MET A 18 -0.93 32.16 -4.05
N ARG A 19 -0.58 32.29 -2.76
CA ARG A 19 0.76 32.04 -2.29
C ARG A 19 1.10 30.58 -2.58
N THR A 20 2.14 30.35 -3.37
CA THR A 20 2.66 29.01 -3.66
C THR A 20 2.96 28.29 -2.34
N PRO A 21 2.33 27.15 -2.05
CA PRO A 21 2.56 26.43 -0.81
C PRO A 21 3.93 25.74 -0.84
N SER A 22 4.62 25.79 0.29
CA SER A 22 5.81 24.99 0.54
C SER A 22 5.44 23.51 0.71
N TRP A 23 6.43 22.63 0.56
CA TRP A 23 6.26 21.19 0.82
C TRP A 23 5.74 20.89 2.24
N VAL A 24 6.23 21.63 3.24
CA VAL A 24 5.80 21.46 4.64
C VAL A 24 4.31 21.82 4.78
N GLU A 25 3.85 22.87 4.10
CA GLU A 25 2.44 23.25 4.08
C GLU A 25 1.58 22.21 3.35
N LEU A 26 2.04 21.66 2.22
CA LEU A 26 1.33 20.59 1.49
C LEU A 26 1.17 19.33 2.36
N VAL A 27 2.25 18.91 3.05
CA VAL A 27 2.19 17.78 3.98
C VAL A 27 1.26 18.09 5.16
N GLY A 28 1.32 19.30 5.71
CA GLY A 28 0.43 19.73 6.80
C GLY A 28 -1.05 19.69 6.40
N ARG A 29 -1.38 20.19 5.20
CA ARG A 29 -2.73 20.14 4.64
C ARG A 29 -3.20 18.68 4.45
N ASN A 30 -2.34 17.80 3.94
CA ASN A 30 -2.68 16.38 3.78
C ASN A 30 -2.97 15.67 5.11
N ILE A 31 -2.20 15.96 6.16
CA ILE A 31 -2.45 15.42 7.49
C ILE A 31 -3.80 15.91 8.02
N ALA A 32 -4.10 17.20 7.84
CA ALA A 32 -5.37 17.79 8.26
C ALA A 32 -6.58 17.22 7.49
N ALA A 33 -6.38 16.72 6.27
CA ALA A 33 -7.43 16.08 5.47
C ALA A 33 -8.05 14.84 6.15
N SER A 34 -7.38 14.25 7.15
CA SER A 34 -7.90 13.15 7.98
C SER A 34 -9.14 13.50 8.81
N ALA A 35 -9.47 14.78 8.96
CA ALA A 35 -10.70 15.22 9.60
C ALA A 35 -11.89 15.35 8.63
N LEU A 36 -11.63 15.30 7.31
CA LEU A 36 -12.65 15.54 6.30
C LEU A 36 -13.48 14.29 6.01
N SER A 37 -14.77 14.49 5.71
CA SER A 37 -15.60 13.47 5.08
C SER A 37 -15.47 13.59 3.56
N VAL A 38 -14.93 12.57 2.90
CA VAL A 38 -14.65 12.58 1.45
C VAL A 38 -14.98 11.26 0.78
N SER A 39 -15.25 11.31 -0.52
CA SER A 39 -15.35 10.13 -1.38
C SER A 39 -14.68 10.37 -2.72
N GLY A 40 -14.36 9.29 -3.43
CA GLY A 40 -13.88 9.37 -4.80
C GLY A 40 -13.50 8.02 -5.36
N SER A 41 -12.96 8.04 -6.56
CA SER A 41 -12.43 6.87 -7.26
C SER A 41 -10.91 6.92 -7.24
N LEU A 42 -10.25 5.80 -7.00
CA LEU A 42 -8.80 5.65 -7.05
C LEU A 42 -8.41 4.64 -8.11
N ARG A 43 -7.55 5.04 -9.04
CA ARG A 43 -6.85 4.12 -9.94
C ARG A 43 -5.41 3.94 -9.47
N VAL A 44 -4.96 2.70 -9.39
CA VAL A 44 -3.57 2.35 -9.10
C VAL A 44 -3.06 1.41 -10.18
N SER A 45 -2.00 1.79 -10.88
CA SER A 45 -1.39 0.94 -11.90
C SER A 45 0.12 0.86 -11.75
N GLY A 46 0.75 -0.16 -12.29
CA GLY A 46 2.21 -0.30 -12.27
C GLY A 46 2.66 -1.73 -12.53
N LYS A 47 3.75 -2.13 -11.88
CA LYS A 47 4.27 -3.50 -11.91
C LYS A 47 4.24 -4.12 -10.54
N ASN A 48 3.80 -5.37 -10.46
CA ASN A 48 3.77 -6.15 -9.23
C ASN A 48 5.19 -6.69 -8.90
N ARG A 49 5.33 -7.44 -7.79
CA ARG A 49 6.63 -8.01 -7.37
C ARG A 49 7.25 -9.03 -8.35
N GLN A 50 6.46 -9.55 -9.28
CA GLN A 50 6.87 -10.47 -10.33
C GLN A 50 7.07 -9.76 -11.68
N ASP A 51 7.13 -8.42 -11.70
CA ASP A 51 7.22 -7.57 -12.90
C ASP A 51 6.01 -7.66 -13.85
N GLY A 52 4.93 -8.33 -13.44
CA GLY A 52 3.67 -8.33 -14.18
C GLY A 52 2.94 -7.00 -14.05
N PRO A 53 2.33 -6.47 -15.13
CA PRO A 53 1.53 -5.25 -15.04
C PRO A 53 0.30 -5.48 -14.16
N PHE A 54 -0.10 -4.46 -13.42
CA PHE A 54 -1.40 -4.42 -12.75
C PHE A 54 -2.04 -3.05 -12.96
N ASP A 55 -3.37 -3.02 -12.93
CA ASP A 55 -4.20 -1.83 -13.04
C ASP A 55 -5.49 -2.11 -12.26
N GLU A 56 -5.66 -1.43 -11.14
CA GLU A 56 -6.76 -1.64 -10.22
C GLU A 56 -7.52 -0.33 -10.02
N GLN A 57 -8.84 -0.42 -9.89
CA GLN A 57 -9.71 0.71 -9.58
C GLN A 57 -10.50 0.42 -8.30
N PHE A 58 -10.64 1.44 -7.48
CA PHE A 58 -11.37 1.41 -6.23
C PHE A 58 -12.32 2.58 -6.14
N GLU A 59 -13.46 2.39 -5.48
CA GLU A 59 -14.27 3.47 -4.94
C GLU A 59 -14.02 3.56 -3.44
N PHE A 60 -13.89 4.77 -2.90
CA PHE A 60 -13.60 4.97 -1.49
C PHE A 60 -14.51 6.01 -0.84
N TRP A 61 -14.73 5.82 0.46
CA TRP A 61 -15.35 6.77 1.36
C TRP A 61 -14.54 6.84 2.63
N HIS A 62 -14.35 8.06 3.13
CA HIS A 62 -13.70 8.34 4.40
C HIS A 62 -14.60 9.28 5.19
N GLY A 63 -15.00 8.89 6.41
CA GLY A 63 -15.98 9.61 7.23
C GLY A 63 -15.37 10.56 8.27
N GLY A 64 -14.05 10.70 8.32
CA GLY A 64 -13.35 11.26 9.48
C GLY A 64 -13.24 10.25 10.62
N GLY A 65 -12.38 10.53 11.60
CA GLY A 65 -12.23 9.69 12.79
C GLY A 65 -11.77 8.25 12.52
N GLY A 66 -11.09 8.01 11.39
CA GLY A 66 -10.59 6.68 11.00
C GLY A 66 -11.61 5.78 10.30
N GLN A 67 -12.81 6.27 10.00
CA GLN A 67 -13.81 5.52 9.25
C GLN A 67 -13.46 5.42 7.77
N TRP A 68 -13.52 4.22 7.23
CA TRP A 68 -13.21 3.96 5.82
C TRP A 68 -14.13 2.89 5.25
N ARG A 69 -14.46 3.05 3.97
CA ARG A 69 -15.01 2.00 3.12
C ARG A 69 -14.26 2.03 1.80
N ILE A 70 -13.82 0.87 1.33
CA ILE A 70 -13.21 0.72 0.02
C ILE A 70 -13.94 -0.42 -0.69
N GLU A 71 -14.34 -0.14 -1.91
CA GLU A 71 -14.95 -1.09 -2.83
C GLU A 71 -14.06 -1.30 -4.05
N ARG A 72 -14.09 -2.51 -4.61
CA ARG A 72 -13.49 -2.87 -5.89
C ARG A 72 -14.55 -3.60 -6.70
N ASP A 73 -14.80 -3.15 -7.92
CA ASP A 73 -15.84 -3.72 -8.80
C ASP A 73 -17.24 -3.79 -8.13
N GLY A 74 -17.54 -2.84 -7.23
CA GLY A 74 -18.79 -2.79 -6.46
C GLY A 74 -18.83 -3.71 -5.23
N GLU A 75 -17.79 -4.50 -4.98
CA GLU A 75 -17.69 -5.36 -3.80
C GLU A 75 -16.88 -4.67 -2.70
N VAL A 76 -17.33 -4.80 -1.44
CA VAL A 76 -16.60 -4.28 -0.29
C VAL A 76 -15.34 -5.12 -0.05
N VAL A 77 -14.18 -4.47 -0.10
CA VAL A 77 -12.89 -5.12 0.16
C VAL A 77 -12.27 -4.71 1.48
N TYR A 78 -12.67 -3.54 2.00
CA TYR A 78 -12.17 -3.00 3.25
C TYR A 78 -13.19 -2.09 3.92
N LEU A 79 -13.35 -2.26 5.23
CA LEU A 79 -14.15 -1.42 6.11
C LEU A 79 -13.36 -1.13 7.40
N ALA A 80 -13.35 0.13 7.81
CA ALA A 80 -12.96 0.54 9.15
C ALA A 80 -14.11 1.33 9.78
N SER A 81 -14.50 0.91 10.98
CA SER A 81 -15.52 1.56 11.80
C SER A 81 -14.88 2.54 12.79
N ALA A 82 -15.70 3.45 13.35
CA ALA A 82 -15.23 4.49 14.27
C ALA A 82 -14.70 3.93 15.60
N ASP A 83 -15.09 2.71 15.96
CA ASP A 83 -14.59 1.97 17.11
C ASP A 83 -13.21 1.32 16.89
N GLY A 84 -12.63 1.51 15.69
CA GLY A 84 -11.36 0.91 15.29
C GLY A 84 -11.48 -0.53 14.78
N THR A 85 -12.71 -1.08 14.69
CA THR A 85 -12.92 -2.40 14.10
C THR A 85 -12.64 -2.35 12.61
N VAL A 86 -11.75 -3.23 12.14
CA VAL A 86 -11.39 -3.38 10.73
C VAL A 86 -11.94 -4.71 10.22
N THR A 87 -12.61 -4.67 9.07
CA THR A 87 -13.07 -5.86 8.35
C THR A 87 -12.56 -5.82 6.92
N VAL A 88 -12.02 -6.94 6.43
CA VAL A 88 -11.46 -7.03 5.07
C VAL A 88 -11.93 -8.30 4.38
N LEU A 89 -12.06 -8.23 3.06
CA LEU A 89 -12.38 -9.39 2.24
C LEU A 89 -11.12 -10.28 2.13
N VAL A 90 -11.22 -11.56 2.49
CA VAL A 90 -10.15 -12.55 2.41
C VAL A 90 -10.74 -13.86 1.91
N ASP A 91 -10.22 -14.36 0.79
CA ASP A 91 -10.69 -15.62 0.18
C ASP A 91 -12.21 -15.64 -0.08
N GLY A 92 -12.79 -14.47 -0.42
CA GLY A 92 -14.23 -14.30 -0.66
C GLY A 92 -15.08 -14.11 0.60
N GLU A 93 -14.48 -14.08 1.79
CA GLU A 93 -15.19 -13.88 3.06
C GLU A 93 -14.76 -12.59 3.75
N MET A 94 -15.73 -11.86 4.31
CA MET A 94 -15.42 -10.70 5.14
C MET A 94 -14.91 -11.17 6.50
N ARG A 95 -13.70 -10.74 6.87
CA ARG A 95 -13.02 -11.15 8.09
C ARG A 95 -12.62 -9.96 8.94
N ARG A 96 -12.86 -10.05 10.25
CA ARG A 96 -12.36 -9.04 11.20
C ARG A 96 -10.85 -9.16 11.31
N GLN A 97 -10.11 -8.05 11.30
CA GLN A 97 -8.67 -8.03 11.56
C GLN A 97 -8.36 -7.40 12.92
N ALA A 98 -7.37 -7.95 13.62
CA ALA A 98 -6.79 -7.31 14.79
C ALA A 98 -6.02 -6.05 14.36
N SER A 99 -6.22 -4.96 15.11
CA SER A 99 -5.52 -3.68 14.91
C SER A 99 -4.01 -3.90 14.97
N GLY A 100 -3.27 -3.68 13.87
CA GLY A 100 -1.81 -3.80 13.97
C GLY A 100 -0.97 -3.64 12.71
N ARG A 101 -1.45 -3.99 11.52
CA ARG A 101 -0.83 -3.63 10.23
C ARG A 101 -1.68 -4.21 9.12
N ILE A 102 -2.46 -3.35 8.49
CA ILE A 102 -3.30 -3.73 7.37
C ILE A 102 -2.39 -3.80 6.16
N ARG A 103 -1.91 -4.99 5.85
CA ARG A 103 -1.49 -5.29 4.48
C ARG A 103 -2.74 -5.73 3.77
N MET A 104 -3.22 -4.92 2.82
CA MET A 104 -4.18 -5.40 1.83
C MET A 104 -3.48 -6.53 1.06
N ALA A 105 -3.58 -7.76 1.56
CA ALA A 105 -2.87 -8.93 1.06
C ALA A 105 -3.25 -9.28 -0.39
N TRP A 106 -4.31 -8.66 -0.88
CA TRP A 106 -4.94 -8.82 -2.20
C TRP A 106 -4.47 -7.81 -3.24
N VAL A 107 -3.85 -6.74 -2.79
CA VAL A 107 -3.45 -5.65 -3.66
C VAL A 107 -1.98 -5.87 -3.97
N GLY A 108 -1.71 -6.38 -5.17
CA GLY A 108 -0.36 -6.50 -5.71
C GLY A 108 0.32 -5.14 -5.92
N SER A 109 -0.40 -4.05 -5.66
CA SER A 109 0.03 -2.67 -5.77
C SER A 109 0.90 -2.21 -4.59
N MET A 110 1.70 -1.18 -4.85
CA MET A 110 2.46 -0.46 -3.82
C MET A 110 1.62 0.56 -3.03
N PHE A 111 0.35 0.80 -3.41
CA PHE A 111 -0.47 1.90 -2.88
C PHE A 111 -1.95 1.54 -2.67
N SER A 112 -2.53 1.97 -1.54
CA SER A 112 -3.93 1.77 -1.14
C SER A 112 -4.65 3.12 -1.02
N PRO A 113 -6.00 3.20 -1.08
CA PRO A 113 -6.73 4.40 -0.66
C PRO A 113 -6.34 4.91 0.74
N LEU A 114 -5.90 4.03 1.63
CA LEU A 114 -5.38 4.39 2.96
C LEU A 114 -4.08 5.23 2.90
N ASP A 115 -3.38 5.24 1.77
CA ASP A 115 -2.17 6.03 1.56
C ASP A 115 -2.47 7.50 1.18
N LEU A 116 -3.73 7.84 0.88
CA LEU A 116 -4.14 9.17 0.40
C LEU A 116 -4.09 10.25 1.49
N LEU A 117 -4.48 9.90 2.72
CA LEU A 117 -4.65 10.83 3.86
C LEU A 117 -4.65 10.06 5.19
N GLY A 118 -4.40 10.75 6.31
CA GLY A 118 -4.43 10.13 7.65
C GLY A 118 -3.06 9.78 8.26
N GLU A 119 -3.10 9.17 9.45
CA GLU A 119 -1.89 8.84 10.22
C GLU A 119 -1.01 7.78 9.55
N ASP A 120 -1.57 6.99 8.65
CA ASP A 120 -0.85 5.96 7.88
C ASP A 120 -0.59 6.39 6.43
N SER A 121 -0.76 7.67 6.08
CA SER A 121 -0.61 8.17 4.71
C SER A 121 0.81 8.01 4.16
N LEU A 122 0.93 7.99 2.83
CA LEU A 122 2.20 7.89 2.13
C LEU A 122 3.14 9.04 2.49
N LEU A 123 2.62 10.26 2.60
CA LEU A 123 3.41 11.45 2.88
C LEU A 123 4.08 11.41 4.25
N ARG A 124 3.39 10.89 5.26
CA ARG A 124 3.98 10.73 6.60
C ARG A 124 5.12 9.72 6.58
N LYS A 125 5.01 8.66 5.78
CA LYS A 125 6.08 7.68 5.57
C LYS A 125 7.29 8.30 4.84
N MET A 126 7.07 9.24 3.92
CA MET A 126 8.11 9.87 3.11
C MET A 126 8.80 11.06 3.79
N SER A 127 8.07 11.87 4.58
CA SER A 127 8.52 13.20 5.04
C SER A 127 9.81 13.21 5.87
N THR A 128 10.22 12.08 6.45
CA THR A 128 11.46 11.98 7.25
C THR A 128 12.74 11.86 6.42
N ARG A 129 12.66 11.66 5.08
CA ARG A 129 13.83 11.31 4.24
C ARG A 129 13.90 11.99 2.88
N THR A 130 13.05 12.98 2.59
CA THR A 130 12.88 13.47 1.21
C THR A 130 13.44 14.87 0.98
N ARG A 131 14.11 15.05 -0.16
CA ARG A 131 14.53 16.35 -0.70
C ARG A 131 13.60 16.74 -1.84
N VAL A 132 12.99 17.92 -1.70
CA VAL A 132 12.16 18.56 -2.73
C VAL A 132 13.08 19.10 -3.82
N THR A 133 12.79 18.82 -5.09
CA THR A 133 13.60 19.30 -6.22
C THR A 133 12.95 20.37 -7.04
N ARG A 134 11.63 20.51 -6.96
CA ARG A 134 10.85 21.52 -7.68
C ARG A 134 9.88 22.20 -6.73
N GLU A 135 9.73 23.51 -6.84
CA GLU A 135 8.69 24.24 -6.12
C GLU A 135 7.30 23.80 -6.59
N ALA A 136 6.29 24.00 -5.74
CA ALA A 136 4.93 23.62 -6.07
C ALA A 136 4.40 24.48 -7.23
N GLU A 137 3.77 23.85 -8.20
CA GLU A 137 3.16 24.50 -9.36
C GLU A 137 1.66 24.29 -9.37
N ALA A 138 0.91 25.36 -9.64
CA ALA A 138 -0.54 25.28 -9.78
C ALA A 138 -0.88 24.47 -11.03
N VAL A 139 -1.71 23.45 -10.86
CA VAL A 139 -2.20 22.56 -11.91
C VAL A 139 -3.70 22.32 -11.73
N GLU A 140 -4.35 21.79 -12.75
CA GLU A 140 -5.71 21.27 -12.63
C GLU A 140 -5.67 19.74 -12.69
N LYS A 141 -6.43 19.08 -11.81
CA LYS A 141 -6.64 17.63 -11.82
C LYS A 141 -8.12 17.34 -11.68
N ASP A 142 -8.69 16.70 -12.70
CA ASP A 142 -10.11 16.32 -12.72
C ASP A 142 -11.07 17.50 -12.45
N GLY A 143 -10.80 18.66 -13.07
CA GLY A 143 -11.60 19.87 -12.89
C GLY A 143 -11.38 20.60 -11.56
N ARG A 144 -10.42 20.16 -10.73
CA ARG A 144 -10.11 20.74 -9.42
C ARG A 144 -8.72 21.39 -9.41
N ALA A 145 -8.62 22.54 -8.76
CA ALA A 145 -7.34 23.21 -8.54
C ALA A 145 -6.45 22.35 -7.63
N ALA A 146 -5.18 22.20 -8.02
CA ALA A 146 -4.21 21.37 -7.34
C ALA A 146 -2.81 21.96 -7.41
N TRP A 147 -1.92 21.46 -6.56
CA TRP A 147 -0.51 21.81 -6.52
C TRP A 147 0.36 20.59 -6.82
N SER A 148 1.18 20.68 -7.87
CA SER A 148 2.11 19.63 -8.27
C SER A 148 3.53 19.92 -7.78
N THR A 149 4.27 18.91 -7.35
CA THR A 149 5.68 19.03 -6.93
C THR A 149 6.44 17.76 -7.28
N GLU A 150 7.76 17.86 -7.36
CA GLU A 150 8.66 16.73 -7.60
C GLU A 150 9.59 16.48 -6.42
N LEU A 151 9.79 15.21 -6.11
CA LEU A 151 10.64 14.74 -5.03
C LEU A 151 11.67 13.75 -5.54
N VAL A 152 12.91 13.84 -5.07
CA VAL A 152 13.94 12.82 -5.37
C VAL A 152 13.74 11.59 -4.49
N THR A 153 13.83 10.41 -5.10
CA THR A 153 13.75 9.16 -4.36
C THR A 153 14.98 8.97 -3.46
N PRO A 154 14.85 8.35 -2.26
CA PRO A 154 16.00 8.14 -1.38
C PRO A 154 17.11 7.23 -1.93
N LYS A 155 16.87 6.51 -3.04
CA LYS A 155 17.76 5.47 -3.59
C LYS A 155 18.41 5.84 -4.94
N GLY A 156 18.17 7.03 -5.49
CA GLY A 156 18.74 7.44 -6.78
C GLY A 156 18.34 8.86 -7.18
N ASP A 157 18.70 9.26 -8.41
CA ASP A 157 18.41 10.60 -8.97
C ASP A 157 17.01 10.70 -9.59
N ASP A 158 16.23 9.62 -9.60
CA ASP A 158 14.89 9.66 -10.17
C ASP A 158 13.93 10.47 -9.30
N THR A 159 12.98 11.16 -9.95
CA THR A 159 11.95 11.97 -9.30
C THR A 159 10.59 11.28 -9.32
N ILE A 160 9.81 11.52 -8.27
CA ILE A 160 8.39 11.18 -8.18
C ILE A 160 7.60 12.49 -8.31
N GLU A 161 6.62 12.50 -9.20
CA GLU A 161 5.62 13.57 -9.30
C GLU A 161 4.51 13.31 -8.28
N LEU A 162 4.12 14.34 -7.53
CA LEU A 162 2.98 14.32 -6.63
C LEU A 162 2.07 15.52 -6.94
N ALA A 163 0.75 15.34 -6.89
CA ALA A 163 -0.18 16.47 -6.90
C ALA A 163 -1.19 16.38 -5.74
N PHE A 164 -1.49 17.53 -5.15
CA PHE A 164 -2.42 17.67 -4.02
C PHE A 164 -3.59 18.56 -4.41
N ASP A 165 -4.81 18.14 -4.14
CA ASP A 165 -5.98 19.01 -4.29
C ASP A 165 -5.83 20.22 -3.36
N ASP A 166 -6.01 21.44 -3.89
CA ASP A 166 -5.77 22.67 -3.14
C ASP A 166 -6.79 22.85 -2.00
N GLY A 167 -8.06 22.51 -2.28
CA GLY A 167 -9.16 22.69 -1.34
C GLY A 167 -9.15 21.70 -0.17
N THR A 168 -8.66 20.49 -0.38
CA THR A 168 -8.68 19.42 0.64
C THR A 168 -7.30 19.04 1.17
N GLY A 169 -6.22 19.28 0.41
CA GLY A 169 -4.88 18.78 0.72
C GLY A 169 -4.68 17.29 0.43
N ILE A 170 -5.65 16.60 -0.15
CA ILE A 170 -5.55 15.16 -0.46
C ILE A 170 -4.54 14.94 -1.60
N LEU A 171 -3.71 13.91 -1.49
CA LEU A 171 -2.88 13.45 -2.60
C LEU A 171 -3.78 12.89 -3.72
N VAL A 172 -3.84 13.57 -4.86
CA VAL A 172 -4.69 13.17 -5.99
C VAL A 172 -3.92 12.56 -7.15
N LEU A 173 -2.59 12.68 -7.14
CA LEU A 173 -1.72 12.06 -8.13
C LEU A 173 -0.39 11.67 -7.50
N LEU A 174 0.08 10.47 -7.82
CA LEU A 174 1.49 10.10 -7.72
C LEU A 174 1.91 9.43 -9.02
N ARG A 175 3.00 9.90 -9.61
CA ARG A 175 3.63 9.23 -10.76
C ARG A 175 5.09 8.92 -10.42
N SER A 176 5.39 7.64 -10.45
CA SER A 176 6.74 7.13 -10.19
C SER A 176 7.50 6.91 -11.50
N PRO A 177 8.83 7.03 -11.47
CA PRO A 177 9.68 6.94 -12.66
C PRO A 177 9.66 5.55 -13.31
N ASN A 178 9.34 4.51 -12.53
CA ASN A 178 9.22 3.13 -12.99
C ASN A 178 7.83 2.78 -13.55
N GLY A 179 6.95 3.77 -13.74
CA GLY A 179 5.63 3.62 -14.35
C GLY A 179 4.47 3.34 -13.38
N GLY A 180 4.73 3.31 -12.07
CA GLY A 180 3.66 3.25 -11.07
C GLY A 180 2.87 4.55 -11.01
N LEU A 181 1.54 4.42 -10.97
CA LEU A 181 0.58 5.52 -10.95
C LEU A 181 -0.39 5.31 -9.78
N LEU A 182 -0.69 6.40 -9.10
CA LEU A 182 -1.87 6.57 -8.26
C LEU A 182 -2.60 7.80 -8.80
N GLN A 183 -3.90 7.69 -9.05
CA GLN A 183 -4.71 8.81 -9.48
C GLN A 183 -6.08 8.78 -8.81
N VAL A 184 -6.48 9.89 -8.21
CA VAL A 184 -7.82 10.09 -7.68
C VAL A 184 -8.65 10.87 -8.71
N THR A 185 -9.88 10.41 -8.93
CA THR A 185 -10.91 11.11 -9.73
C THR A 185 -12.22 11.13 -8.95
N ASN A 186 -13.19 11.93 -9.40
CA ASN A 186 -14.51 12.09 -8.79
C ASN A 186 -14.44 12.47 -7.29
N LEU A 187 -13.42 13.24 -6.89
CA LEU A 187 -13.24 13.64 -5.49
C LEU A 187 -14.37 14.58 -5.04
N ALA A 188 -15.13 14.15 -4.05
CA ALA A 188 -16.20 14.90 -3.42
C ALA A 188 -15.95 15.08 -1.93
N VAL A 189 -16.25 16.28 -1.42
CA VAL A 189 -16.22 16.63 0.01
C VAL A 189 -17.65 16.68 0.52
N HIS A 190 -17.87 16.12 1.70
CA HIS A 190 -19.17 16.03 2.35
C HIS A 190 -19.12 16.70 3.72
N ASP A 191 -20.25 17.24 4.17
CA ASP A 191 -20.38 17.71 5.55
C ASP A 191 -20.28 16.52 6.52
N GLN A 192 -20.95 15.41 6.18
CA GLN A 192 -20.88 14.14 6.88
C GLN A 192 -21.28 13.02 5.91
N ILE A 193 -20.66 11.84 6.06
CA ILE A 193 -21.12 10.60 5.42
C ILE A 193 -21.87 9.78 6.46
N GLU A 194 -23.05 9.27 6.10
CA GLU A 194 -23.89 8.45 6.98
C GLU A 194 -23.13 7.26 7.54
N SER A 195 -23.23 7.03 8.86
CA SER A 195 -22.45 6.00 9.54
C SER A 195 -22.71 4.59 9.00
N GLU A 196 -23.92 4.34 8.49
CA GLU A 196 -24.31 3.06 7.86
C GLU A 196 -23.40 2.70 6.68
N ARG A 197 -22.85 3.69 5.96
CA ARG A 197 -21.87 3.48 4.88
C ARG A 197 -20.65 2.66 5.36
N PHE A 198 -20.26 2.83 6.62
CA PHE A 198 -19.07 2.21 7.21
C PHE A 198 -19.38 0.91 7.95
N THR A 199 -20.58 0.37 7.78
CA THR A 199 -21.01 -0.89 8.40
C THR A 199 -21.09 -2.03 7.39
N TRP A 200 -20.97 -3.26 7.89
CA TRP A 200 -21.19 -4.48 7.15
C TRP A 200 -22.36 -5.23 7.78
N ASP A 201 -23.35 -5.58 6.96
CA ASP A 201 -24.58 -6.28 7.33
C ASP A 201 -24.53 -7.78 7.03
N GLY A 202 -23.54 -8.23 6.27
CA GLY A 202 -23.32 -9.63 5.95
C GLY A 202 -22.60 -10.43 7.05
N PRO A 203 -22.33 -11.73 6.80
CA PRO A 203 -21.57 -12.57 7.72
C PRO A 203 -20.13 -12.06 7.87
N ILE A 204 -19.59 -12.13 9.09
CA ILE A 204 -18.18 -11.86 9.39
C ILE A 204 -17.58 -13.15 9.94
N ALA A 205 -16.53 -13.65 9.29
CA ALA A 205 -15.69 -14.68 9.87
C ALA A 205 -14.67 -14.03 10.83
N ASP A 206 -14.43 -14.66 11.97
CA ASP A 206 -13.37 -14.22 12.88
C ASP A 206 -12.02 -14.34 12.19
N ALA A 207 -11.07 -13.45 12.54
CA ALA A 207 -9.67 -13.66 12.18
C ALA A 207 -9.27 -15.06 12.67
N ASP A 208 -8.69 -15.87 11.79
CA ASP A 208 -7.95 -17.05 12.23
C ASP A 208 -6.88 -16.58 13.24
N PRO A 209 -7.03 -16.89 14.54
CA PRO A 209 -6.15 -16.37 15.58
C PRO A 209 -4.70 -16.80 15.34
N ASP A 210 -4.48 -17.93 14.67
CA ASP A 210 -3.15 -18.46 14.37
C ASP A 210 -2.46 -17.69 13.24
N ARG A 211 -3.17 -16.99 12.35
CA ARG A 211 -2.53 -16.24 11.25
C ARG A 211 -1.88 -14.92 11.70
N ASN A 212 -2.37 -14.34 12.80
CA ASN A 212 -1.87 -13.09 13.38
C ASN A 212 -0.98 -13.30 14.61
N ASP A 213 -0.81 -14.52 15.11
CA ASP A 213 0.19 -14.82 16.14
C ASP A 213 1.60 -14.60 15.56
N PRO A 214 2.39 -13.65 16.10
CA PRO A 214 3.77 -13.43 15.67
C PRO A 214 4.61 -14.71 15.71
N ARG A 215 4.29 -15.65 16.62
CA ARG A 215 4.98 -16.95 16.72
C ARG A 215 4.60 -17.88 15.60
N ALA A 216 3.33 -17.98 15.25
CA ALA A 216 2.89 -18.77 14.10
C ALA A 216 3.41 -18.17 12.77
N GLN A 217 3.47 -16.85 12.65
CA GLN A 217 4.11 -16.18 11.50
C GLN A 217 5.60 -16.46 11.44
N ALA A 218 6.31 -16.39 12.58
CA ALA A 218 7.72 -16.73 12.65
C ALA A 218 7.95 -18.21 12.31
N ALA A 219 7.12 -19.12 12.81
CA ALA A 219 7.18 -20.55 12.53
C ALA A 219 6.98 -20.83 11.03
N ASN A 220 5.95 -20.26 10.41
CA ASN A 220 5.69 -20.40 8.97
C ASN A 220 6.83 -19.78 8.13
N ARG A 221 7.37 -18.62 8.55
CA ARG A 221 8.55 -18.01 7.92
C ARG A 221 9.78 -18.91 8.02
N ILE A 222 10.03 -19.50 9.19
CA ILE A 222 11.12 -20.46 9.42
C ILE A 222 10.94 -21.69 8.53
N GLU A 223 9.72 -22.24 8.45
CA GLU A 223 9.39 -23.39 7.62
C GLU A 223 9.72 -23.15 6.15
N ILE A 224 9.21 -22.06 5.58
CA ILE A 224 9.47 -21.67 4.18
C ILE A 224 10.96 -21.46 3.93
N LEU A 225 11.63 -20.67 4.77
CA LEU A 225 13.05 -20.37 4.58
C LEU A 225 13.92 -21.62 4.78
N SER A 226 13.53 -22.53 5.69
CA SER A 226 14.23 -23.80 5.88
C SER A 226 14.09 -24.69 4.64
N ALA A 227 12.90 -24.80 4.05
CA ALA A 227 12.69 -25.53 2.81
C ALA A 227 13.55 -24.99 1.66
N LEU A 228 13.68 -23.66 1.56
CA LEU A 228 14.56 -23.02 0.59
C LEU A 228 16.03 -23.34 0.82
N VAL A 229 16.52 -23.31 2.07
CA VAL A 229 17.90 -23.70 2.39
C VAL A 229 18.16 -25.15 1.99
N THR A 230 17.25 -26.07 2.35
CA THR A 230 17.38 -27.50 2.01
C THR A 230 17.40 -27.72 0.49
N ALA A 231 16.57 -26.99 -0.26
CA ALA A 231 16.60 -26.99 -1.73
C ALA A 231 17.93 -26.48 -2.30
N LEU A 232 18.46 -25.38 -1.76
CA LEU A 232 19.68 -24.74 -2.22
C LEU A 232 20.95 -25.55 -1.91
N GLU A 233 20.91 -26.43 -0.91
CA GLU A 233 21.98 -27.37 -0.59
C GLU A 233 22.01 -28.58 -1.55
N ARG A 234 20.91 -28.86 -2.25
CA ARG A 234 20.76 -30.02 -3.14
C ARG A 234 20.22 -29.61 -4.53
N PRO A 235 20.84 -28.64 -5.22
CA PRO A 235 20.28 -28.05 -6.43
C PRO A 235 20.19 -29.04 -7.59
N GLN A 236 21.14 -29.97 -7.72
CA GLN A 236 21.14 -30.98 -8.78
C GLN A 236 20.06 -32.04 -8.57
N ASP A 237 19.86 -32.48 -7.33
CA ASP A 237 18.81 -33.44 -6.97
C ASP A 237 17.43 -32.82 -7.22
N LEU A 238 17.24 -31.56 -6.81
CA LEU A 238 16.00 -30.82 -7.02
C LEU A 238 15.66 -30.68 -8.50
N LEU A 239 16.62 -30.25 -9.32
CA LEU A 239 16.41 -30.12 -10.77
C LEU A 239 16.09 -31.48 -11.39
N SER A 240 16.78 -32.55 -10.98
CA SER A 240 16.53 -33.90 -11.48
C SER A 240 15.14 -34.41 -11.10
N ALA A 241 14.68 -34.14 -9.87
CA ALA A 241 13.37 -34.54 -9.40
C ALA A 241 12.23 -33.83 -10.14
N VAL A 242 12.41 -32.54 -10.46
CA VAL A 242 11.37 -31.74 -11.13
C VAL A 242 11.37 -31.94 -12.65
N ALA A 243 12.53 -32.16 -13.28
CA ALA A 243 12.67 -32.22 -14.74
C ALA A 243 11.84 -33.31 -15.44
N GLY A 244 11.42 -34.36 -14.71
CA GLY A 244 10.60 -35.46 -15.23
C GLY A 244 9.10 -35.37 -14.95
N THR A 245 8.65 -34.29 -14.31
CA THR A 245 7.25 -34.17 -13.86
C THR A 245 6.34 -33.63 -14.95
N ALA A 246 5.12 -34.18 -15.07
CA ALA A 246 4.20 -33.78 -16.14
C ALA A 246 3.40 -32.52 -15.83
N ASP A 247 3.24 -32.19 -14.55
CA ASP A 247 2.44 -31.06 -14.08
C ASP A 247 2.95 -30.52 -12.73
N ASN A 248 2.42 -29.36 -12.33
CA ASN A 248 2.80 -28.69 -11.08
C ASN A 248 2.48 -29.51 -9.82
N GLN A 249 1.47 -30.38 -9.86
CA GLN A 249 1.12 -31.21 -8.72
C GLN A 249 2.16 -32.32 -8.52
N GLN A 250 2.59 -32.96 -9.61
CA GLN A 250 3.68 -33.94 -9.60
C GLN A 250 5.01 -33.28 -9.21
N ALA A 251 5.29 -32.07 -9.68
CA ALA A 251 6.45 -31.30 -9.26
C ALA A 251 6.44 -31.04 -7.74
N ARG A 252 5.30 -30.61 -7.20
CA ARG A 252 5.13 -30.41 -5.74
C ARG A 252 5.38 -31.70 -4.97
N THR A 253 4.73 -32.80 -5.35
CA THR A 253 4.91 -34.10 -4.71
C THR A 253 6.38 -34.54 -4.75
N ALA A 254 7.05 -34.39 -5.89
CA ALA A 254 8.47 -34.73 -6.03
C ALA A 254 9.37 -33.89 -5.11
N VAL A 255 9.07 -32.61 -4.91
CA VAL A 255 9.81 -31.73 -4.00
C VAL A 255 9.56 -32.06 -2.54
N VAL A 256 8.31 -32.34 -2.17
CA VAL A 256 7.93 -32.82 -0.82
C VAL A 256 8.69 -34.09 -0.49
N ASP A 257 8.65 -35.09 -1.38
CA ASP A 257 9.31 -36.38 -1.20
C ASP A 257 10.83 -36.23 -1.13
N LEU A 258 11.42 -35.37 -1.98
CA LEU A 258 12.86 -35.19 -2.04
C LEU A 258 13.43 -34.48 -0.80
N LEU A 259 12.74 -33.45 -0.33
CA LEU A 259 13.26 -32.52 0.68
C LEU A 259 12.66 -32.75 2.07
N GLY A 260 11.58 -33.54 2.19
CA GLY A 260 10.87 -33.77 3.45
C GLY A 260 10.21 -32.49 3.99
N VAL A 261 9.73 -31.63 3.09
CA VAL A 261 9.13 -30.32 3.41
C VAL A 261 7.62 -30.39 3.30
N SER A 262 6.92 -29.40 3.87
CA SER A 262 5.47 -29.26 3.67
C SER A 262 5.11 -28.85 2.24
N ASP A 263 3.82 -28.94 1.91
CA ASP A 263 3.29 -28.42 0.64
C ASP A 263 3.59 -26.92 0.44
N THR A 264 3.50 -26.13 1.51
CA THR A 264 3.85 -24.69 1.50
C THR A 264 5.34 -24.47 1.23
N GLY A 265 6.21 -25.28 1.84
CA GLY A 265 7.64 -25.25 1.60
C GLY A 265 7.99 -25.66 0.16
N ALA A 266 7.33 -26.68 -0.37
CA ALA A 266 7.52 -27.14 -1.75
C ALA A 266 7.11 -26.08 -2.77
N ASP A 267 6.00 -25.37 -2.55
CA ASP A 267 5.58 -24.25 -3.40
C ASP A 267 6.59 -23.11 -3.43
N ALA A 268 7.12 -22.76 -2.26
CA ALA A 268 8.13 -21.72 -2.16
C ALA A 268 9.41 -22.10 -2.92
N VAL A 269 9.79 -23.37 -2.87
CA VAL A 269 10.94 -23.92 -3.63
C VAL A 269 10.67 -23.89 -5.13
N LEU A 270 9.50 -24.33 -5.60
CA LEU A 270 9.14 -24.30 -7.02
C LEU A 270 9.01 -22.87 -7.57
N SER A 271 8.62 -21.91 -6.73
CA SER A 271 8.53 -20.49 -7.07
C SER A 271 9.87 -19.74 -6.98
N MET A 272 10.96 -20.43 -6.63
CA MET A 272 12.25 -19.80 -6.36
C MET A 272 12.94 -19.31 -7.65
N GLN A 273 13.43 -18.07 -7.62
CA GLN A 273 14.19 -17.48 -8.73
C GLN A 273 15.67 -17.91 -8.72
N VAL A 274 16.25 -18.15 -9.91
CA VAL A 274 17.64 -18.61 -10.10
C VAL A 274 18.70 -17.74 -9.40
N ARG A 275 18.44 -16.44 -9.21
CA ARG A 275 19.35 -15.55 -8.46
C ARG A 275 19.60 -15.97 -7.01
N ARG A 276 18.68 -16.75 -6.41
CA ARG A 276 18.79 -17.22 -5.02
C ARG A 276 19.81 -18.34 -4.82
N PHE A 277 20.35 -18.91 -5.89
CA PHE A 277 21.41 -19.92 -5.84
C PHE A 277 22.81 -19.33 -5.58
N GLY A 278 22.95 -18.00 -5.56
CA GLY A 278 24.21 -17.35 -5.19
C GLY A 278 24.53 -17.53 -3.71
N SER A 279 25.80 -17.81 -3.38
CA SER A 279 26.26 -18.06 -1.99
C SER A 279 25.87 -16.95 -1.01
N ALA A 280 25.95 -15.69 -1.42
CA ALA A 280 25.56 -14.55 -0.59
C ALA A 280 24.07 -14.56 -0.21
N GLU A 281 23.19 -14.98 -1.12
CA GLU A 281 21.75 -15.09 -0.86
C GLU A 281 21.45 -16.29 0.04
N VAL A 282 22.12 -17.43 -0.17
CA VAL A 282 22.01 -18.60 0.71
C VAL A 282 22.41 -18.26 2.14
N ASP A 283 23.54 -17.57 2.31
CA ASP A 283 24.03 -17.17 3.64
C ASP A 283 23.09 -16.17 4.31
N LYS A 284 22.45 -15.30 3.54
CA LYS A 284 21.44 -14.36 4.07
C LYS A 284 20.19 -15.10 4.56
N ILE A 285 19.69 -16.06 3.78
CA ILE A 285 18.53 -16.88 4.16
C ILE A 285 18.86 -17.69 5.43
N ARG A 286 20.05 -18.29 5.52
CA ARG A 286 20.51 -19.02 6.72
C ARG A 286 20.56 -18.15 7.97
N ARG A 287 21.09 -16.92 7.86
CA ARG A 287 21.09 -15.95 8.98
C ARG A 287 19.68 -15.60 9.43
N GLU A 288 18.78 -15.31 8.49
CA GLU A 288 17.37 -15.00 8.81
C GLU A 288 16.69 -16.18 9.54
N VAL A 289 16.92 -17.42 9.12
CA VAL A 289 16.40 -18.62 9.82
C VAL A 289 16.96 -18.72 11.23
N ALA A 290 18.26 -18.51 11.42
CA ALA A 290 18.90 -18.60 12.73
C ALA A 290 18.37 -17.52 13.69
N GLU A 291 18.22 -16.29 13.20
CA GLU A 291 17.68 -15.16 13.97
C GLU A 291 16.21 -15.42 14.38
N LEU A 292 15.37 -15.87 13.45
CA LEU A 292 13.96 -16.15 13.72
C LEU A 292 13.79 -17.32 14.71
N ARG A 293 14.61 -18.37 14.60
CA ARG A 293 14.59 -19.49 15.57
C ARG A 293 14.98 -19.03 16.97
N GLN A 294 16.04 -18.22 17.09
CA GLN A 294 16.45 -17.66 18.39
C GLN A 294 15.35 -16.81 19.03
N GLN A 295 14.66 -15.98 18.24
CA GLN A 295 13.53 -15.15 18.71
C GLN A 295 12.32 -16.00 19.14
N THR A 296 12.14 -17.19 18.56
CA THR A 296 11.04 -18.10 18.90
C THR A 296 11.36 -18.95 20.13
N GLU A 297 12.63 -19.31 20.36
CA GLU A 297 13.09 -20.13 21.49
C GLU A 297 13.37 -19.32 22.78
N HIS A 298 13.84 -18.08 22.65
CA HIS A 298 14.09 -17.18 23.78
C HIS A 298 13.12 -15.99 23.70
N PRO A 299 11.91 -16.09 24.27
CA PRO A 299 11.06 -14.92 24.40
C PRO A 299 11.85 -13.91 25.21
N SER A 300 12.10 -12.72 24.67
CA SER A 300 12.59 -11.61 25.46
C SER A 300 11.64 -11.42 26.63
N VAL A 301 12.05 -11.91 27.80
CA VAL A 301 11.50 -11.48 29.08
C VAL A 301 12.14 -10.14 29.33
N ASP A 302 11.42 -9.07 29.00
CA ASP A 302 11.49 -7.74 29.63
C ASP A 302 10.54 -6.79 28.86
N GLN A 303 9.49 -6.30 29.53
CA GLN A 303 9.38 -5.04 30.28
C GLN A 303 8.92 -3.87 29.40
#